data_AF-A0A956HCS3-F1
#
_entry.id   AF-A0A956HCS3-F1
#
_cell.length_a   1.000
_cell.length_b   1.000
_cell.length_c   1.000
_cell.angle_alpha   90.00
_cell.angle_beta   90.00
_cell.angle_gamma   90.00
#
_symmetry.space_group_name_H-M   'P 1'
#
loop_
_entity.id
_entity.type
_entity.pdbx_description
1 polymer ?
#
loop_
_entity_poly.entity_id
_entity_poly.type
_entity_poly.pdbx_seq_one_letter_code
_entity_poly.pdbx_strand_id
1 'polypeptide(L)'
;QHLGLDLDGDDTIDHLWALTLDDPGAAAHLWSGVMIVDEATGRARVVEASRGDDYAYAVIGTVDLRGDKRRALWLQRAGAESRGERLVELTDAGPSPLSEWTCPPA
;
A
#
# COMPACT_ATOMS: atom_id res chain seq x y z
N GLN A 1 -2.05 9.53 -5.03
CA GLN A 1 -3.30 9.92 -4.33
C GLN A 1 -3.02 9.87 -2.83
N HIS A 2 -3.65 10.71 -2.01
CA HIS A 2 -3.51 10.64 -0.55
C HIS A 2 -4.88 10.49 0.12
N LEU A 3 -4.92 9.70 1.20
CA LEU A 3 -6.12 9.45 2.00
C LEU A 3 -5.76 9.59 3.49
N GLY A 4 -6.47 10.45 4.21
CA GLY A 4 -6.34 10.63 5.65
C GLY A 4 -7.43 9.87 6.40
N LEU A 5 -7.06 8.90 7.25
CA LEU A 5 -7.97 8.23 8.18
C LEU A 5 -7.19 7.56 9.30
N ASP A 6 -7.87 7.26 10.40
CA ASP A 6 -7.35 6.34 11.44
C ASP A 6 -7.27 4.92 10.87
N LEU A 7 -6.05 4.38 10.75
CA LEU A 7 -5.79 3.04 10.22
C LEU A 7 -5.52 2.00 11.32
N ASP A 8 -5.05 2.41 12.49
CA ASP A 8 -4.63 1.50 13.56
C ASP A 8 -5.43 1.60 14.87
N GLY A 9 -6.49 2.40 14.87
CA GLY A 9 -7.48 2.52 15.93
C GLY A 9 -7.04 3.40 17.10
N ASP A 10 -6.02 4.24 16.92
CA ASP A 10 -5.48 5.12 17.96
C ASP A 10 -6.17 6.50 18.02
N ASP A 11 -7.21 6.71 17.21
CA ASP A 11 -7.93 7.98 17.02
C ASP A 11 -7.05 9.13 16.47
N THR A 12 -5.86 8.84 15.93
CA THR A 12 -4.99 9.74 15.16
C THR A 12 -5.22 9.52 13.66
N ILE A 13 -4.99 10.57 12.85
CA ILE A 13 -5.06 10.44 11.39
C ILE A 13 -3.73 9.92 10.85
N ASP A 14 -3.79 8.82 10.10
CA ASP A 14 -2.72 8.36 9.24
C ASP A 14 -2.90 8.89 7.81
N HIS A 15 -1.78 9.24 7.17
CA HIS A 15 -1.76 9.62 5.77
C HIS A 15 -1.22 8.50 4.91
N LEU A 16 -2.08 7.96 4.05
CA LEU A 16 -1.68 6.95 3.09
C LEU A 16 -1.27 7.57 1.76
N TRP A 17 -0.12 7.14 1.23
CA TRP A 17 0.44 7.62 -0.03
C TRP A 17 0.76 6.47 -0.97
N ALA A 18 0.23 6.53 -2.19
CA ALA A 18 0.66 5.70 -3.31
C ALA A 18 1.45 6.57 -4.29
N LEU A 19 2.70 6.19 -4.57
CA LEU A 19 3.65 6.99 -5.35
C LEU A 19 4.38 6.11 -6.36
N THR A 20 4.76 6.70 -7.49
CA THR A 20 5.71 6.14 -8.44
C THR A 20 6.85 7.14 -8.62
N LEU A 21 8.06 6.61 -8.78
CA LEU A 21 9.24 7.34 -9.19
C LEU A 21 9.71 6.72 -10.50
N ASP A 22 9.49 7.43 -11.59
CA ASP A 22 9.75 6.93 -12.94
C ASP A 22 11.21 7.17 -13.32
N ASP A 23 11.81 6.22 -14.04
CA ASP A 23 13.11 6.44 -14.69
C ASP A 23 12.87 7.17 -16.02
N PRO A 24 13.40 8.39 -16.23
CA PRO A 24 13.22 9.09 -17.50
C PRO A 24 13.90 8.40 -18.69
N GLY A 25 14.82 7.45 -18.45
CA GLY A 25 15.56 6.72 -19.47
C GLY A 25 15.12 5.27 -19.68
N ALA A 26 14.16 4.76 -18.90
CA ALA A 26 13.69 3.37 -18.99
C ALA A 26 12.16 3.28 -18.94
N ALA A 27 11.62 2.13 -19.36
CA ALA A 27 10.17 1.88 -19.25
C ALA A 27 9.73 1.49 -17.82
N ALA A 28 10.67 1.08 -16.97
CA ALA A 28 10.41 0.62 -15.60
C ALA A 28 10.42 1.78 -14.59
N HIS A 29 9.80 1.56 -13.43
CA HIS A 29 9.86 2.51 -12.32
C HIS A 29 11.16 2.32 -11.52
N LEU A 30 11.82 3.42 -11.15
CA LEU A 30 12.89 3.39 -10.14
C LEU A 30 12.35 2.91 -8.80
N TRP A 31 11.12 3.34 -8.48
CA TRP A 31 10.41 2.93 -7.28
C TRP A 31 8.90 3.03 -7.51
N SER A 32 8.15 2.12 -6.94
CA SER A 32 6.69 2.20 -6.89
C SER A 32 6.23 1.56 -5.59
N GLY A 33 5.23 2.15 -4.93
CA GLY A 33 4.76 1.59 -3.68
C GLY A 33 3.73 2.41 -2.94
N VAL A 34 3.28 1.82 -1.83
CA VAL A 34 2.37 2.41 -0.86
C VAL A 34 3.12 2.60 0.46
N MET A 35 2.96 3.77 1.07
CA MET A 35 3.45 4.06 2.40
C MET A 35 2.36 4.71 3.26
N ILE A 36 2.51 4.59 4.57
CA ILE A 36 1.71 5.29 5.57
C ILE A 36 2.63 6.25 6.31
N VAL A 37 2.16 7.48 6.51
CA VAL A 37 2.84 8.50 7.30
C VAL A 37 1.94 8.83 8.49
N ASP A 38 2.46 8.57 9.68
CA ASP A 38 1.85 8.97 10.95
C ASP A 38 1.95 10.50 11.07
N GLU A 39 0.81 11.18 11.24
CA GLU A 39 0.77 12.64 11.33
C GLU A 39 1.45 13.18 12.59
N ALA A 40 1.31 12.48 13.72
CA ALA A 40 1.83 12.91 15.00
C ALA A 40 3.36 12.78 15.08
N THR A 41 3.93 11.73 14.50
CA THR A 41 5.37 11.45 14.56
C THR A 41 6.13 11.80 13.28
N GLY A 42 5.44 11.99 12.17
CA GLY A 42 6.03 12.16 10.84
C GLY A 42 6.75 10.91 10.32
N ARG A 43 6.61 9.77 11.00
CA ARG A 43 7.28 8.52 10.61
C ARG A 43 6.55 7.89 9.44
N ALA A 44 7.32 7.53 8.41
CA ALA A 44 6.82 6.79 7.26
C ALA A 44 7.13 5.30 7.39
N ARG A 45 6.14 4.44 7.13
CA ARG A 45 6.29 2.99 6.97
C ARG A 45 5.88 2.57 5.56
N VAL A 46 6.71 1.74 4.93
CA VAL A 46 6.38 1.15 3.61
C VAL A 46 5.43 -0.02 3.84
N VAL A 47 4.30 -0.02 3.11
CA VAL A 47 3.32 -1.11 3.12
C VAL A 47 3.68 -2.16 2.09
N GLU A 48 3.98 -1.70 0.88
CA GLU A 48 4.33 -2.53 -0.27
C GLU A 48 5.16 -1.66 -1.20
N ALA A 49 6.21 -2.23 -1.80
CA ALA A 49 7.00 -1.53 -2.79
C ALA A 49 7.73 -2.48 -3.73
N SER A 50 7.96 -2.02 -4.95
CA SER A 50 8.89 -2.60 -5.92
C SER A 50 9.98 -1.60 -6.28
N ARG A 51 11.11 -2.11 -6.75
CA ARG A 51 12.24 -1.31 -7.27
C ARG A 51 12.70 -1.92 -8.58
N GLY A 52 12.76 -1.13 -9.65
CA GLY A 52 13.18 -1.60 -10.97
C GLY A 52 12.20 -2.60 -11.59
N ASP A 53 10.90 -2.40 -11.34
CA ASP A 53 9.82 -3.24 -11.86
C ASP A 53 8.75 -2.34 -12.49
N ASP A 54 7.90 -2.94 -13.32
CA ASP A 54 6.88 -2.29 -14.12
C ASP A 54 5.52 -2.22 -13.38
N TYR A 55 5.51 -2.61 -12.10
CA TYR A 55 4.32 -2.60 -11.27
C TYR A 55 4.10 -1.28 -10.55
N ALA A 56 2.97 -0.65 -10.83
CA ALA A 56 2.37 0.41 -10.04
C ALA A 56 1.51 -0.17 -8.91
N TYR A 57 1.56 0.44 -7.72
CA TYR A 57 0.69 0.08 -6.60
C TYR A 57 -0.30 1.20 -6.28
N ALA A 58 -1.52 0.81 -5.92
CA ALA A 58 -2.57 1.73 -5.49
C ALA A 58 -3.33 1.15 -4.29
N VAL A 59 -3.93 2.04 -3.50
CA VAL A 59 -4.92 1.66 -2.49
C VAL A 59 -6.28 1.96 -3.04
N ILE A 60 -7.08 0.92 -3.20
CA ILE A 60 -8.43 1.01 -3.77
C ILE A 60 -9.52 0.97 -2.70
N GLY A 61 -9.16 0.66 -1.46
CA GLY A 61 -10.06 0.72 -0.32
C GLY A 61 -9.37 0.41 1.01
N THR A 62 -10.12 0.63 2.08
CA THR A 62 -9.77 0.16 3.43
C THR A 62 -10.97 -0.55 4.03
N VAL A 63 -10.72 -1.54 4.88
CA VAL A 63 -11.79 -2.34 5.49
C VAL A 63 -11.42 -2.71 6.93
N ASP A 64 -12.33 -2.44 7.86
CA ASP A 64 -12.27 -3.02 9.21
C ASP A 64 -12.88 -4.42 9.14
N LEU A 65 -12.03 -5.44 9.24
CA LEU A 65 -12.43 -6.85 9.12
C LEU A 65 -12.95 -7.43 10.43
N ARG A 66 -12.66 -6.79 11.57
CA ARG A 66 -12.84 -7.34 12.92
C ARG A 66 -13.79 -6.52 13.79
N GLY A 67 -14.13 -5.30 13.38
CA GLY A 67 -14.91 -4.35 14.15
C GLY A 67 -14.10 -3.71 15.29
N ASP A 68 -12.76 -3.75 15.23
CA ASP A 68 -11.87 -3.24 16.27
C ASP A 68 -11.23 -1.89 15.90
N LYS A 69 -11.75 -1.23 14.86
CA LYS A 69 -11.22 -0.01 14.23
C LYS A 69 -9.89 -0.17 13.49
N ARG A 70 -9.20 -1.31 13.59
CA ARG A 70 -7.95 -1.54 12.84
C ARG A 70 -8.30 -1.91 11.41
N ARG A 71 -7.80 -1.13 10.45
CA ARG A 71 -8.17 -1.29 9.05
C ARG A 71 -7.11 -2.07 8.28
N ALA A 72 -7.56 -3.06 7.52
CA ALA A 72 -6.79 -3.64 6.44
C ALA A 72 -6.85 -2.73 5.19
N LEU A 73 -5.76 -2.71 4.44
CA LEU A 73 -5.64 -2.01 3.17
C LEU A 73 -5.98 -2.97 2.02
N TRP A 74 -6.85 -2.53 1.12
CA TRP A 74 -7.09 -3.20 -0.15
C TRP A 74 -6.16 -2.61 -1.20
N LEU A 75 -5.11 -3.36 -1.51
CA LEU A 75 -4.08 -2.97 -2.46
C LEU A 75 -4.41 -3.52 -3.84
N GLN A 76 -4.14 -2.70 -4.84
CA GLN A 76 -4.06 -3.09 -6.23
C GLN A 76 -2.62 -2.97 -6.70
N ARG A 77 -2.16 -3.96 -7.46
CA ARG A 77 -0.95 -3.95 -8.25
C ARG A 77 -1.34 -3.96 -9.72
N ALA A 78 -0.74 -3.10 -10.52
CA ALA A 78 -0.97 -3.04 -11.97
C ALA A 78 0.36 -2.93 -12.70
N GLY A 79 0.62 -3.83 -13.63
CA GLY A 79 1.73 -3.77 -14.58
C GLY A 79 1.23 -4.16 -15.97
N ALA A 80 2.13 -4.16 -16.96
CA ALA A 80 1.76 -4.39 -18.36
C ALA A 80 1.00 -5.71 -18.58
N GLU A 81 1.43 -6.78 -17.89
CA GLU A 81 0.94 -8.16 -18.13
C GLU A 81 0.11 -8.73 -16.96
N SER A 82 -0.01 -8.01 -15.84
CA SER A 82 -0.72 -8.53 -14.66
C SER A 82 -1.34 -7.40 -13.83
N ARG A 83 -2.59 -7.62 -13.40
CA ARG A 83 -3.31 -6.76 -12.47
C ARG A 83 -3.94 -7.61 -11.38
N GLY A 84 -3.42 -7.46 -10.17
CA GLY A 84 -3.82 -8.26 -9.02
C GLY A 84 -4.21 -7.38 -7.85
N GLU A 85 -4.99 -7.96 -6.94
CA GLU A 85 -5.42 -7.31 -5.71
C GLU A 85 -5.10 -8.20 -4.52
N ARG A 86 -4.92 -7.60 -3.35
CA ARG A 86 -4.84 -8.32 -2.07
C ARG A 86 -5.21 -7.42 -0.91
N LEU A 87 -5.49 -8.04 0.23
CA LEU A 87 -5.64 -7.36 1.50
C LEU A 87 -4.34 -7.41 2.30
N VAL A 88 -4.01 -6.32 2.99
CA VAL A 88 -2.85 -6.21 3.89
C VAL A 88 -3.32 -5.65 5.23
N GLU A 89 -3.13 -6.41 6.30
CA GLU A 89 -3.42 -5.98 7.68
C GLU A 89 -2.24 -5.17 8.23
N LEU A 90 -2.54 -4.13 9.01
CA LEU A 90 -1.52 -3.31 9.68
C LEU A 90 -1.34 -3.81 11.11
N THR A 91 -0.27 -4.56 11.33
CA THR A 91 0.09 -5.09 12.65
C THR A 91 1.17 -4.24 13.30
N ASP A 92 1.40 -4.44 14.60
CA ASP A 92 2.45 -3.74 15.34
C ASP A 92 3.86 -4.14 14.83
N ALA A 93 3.99 -5.33 14.22
CA ALA A 93 5.20 -5.78 13.55
C ALA A 93 5.37 -5.21 12.14
N GLY A 94 4.34 -4.55 11.60
CA GLY A 94 4.29 -4.00 10.26
C GLY A 94 3.16 -4.56 9.40
N PRO A 95 3.16 -4.21 8.10
CA PRO A 95 2.17 -4.68 7.15
C PRO A 95 2.26 -6.21 6.95
N SER A 96 1.13 -6.89 7.02
CA SER A 96 1.02 -8.35 6.86
C SER A 96 -0.01 -8.70 5.79
N PRO A 97 0.39 -9.29 4.65
CA PRO A 97 -0.57 -9.73 3.63
C PRO A 97 -1.51 -10.79 4.17
N LEU A 98 -2.82 -10.61 3.95
CA LEU A 98 -3.85 -11.60 4.32
C LEU A 98 -4.09 -12.64 3.21
N SER A 99 -3.58 -12.38 2.02
CA SER A 99 -3.68 -13.28 0.87
C SER A 99 -2.50 -13.09 -0.07
N GLU A 100 -2.29 -14.06 -0.95
CA GLU A 100 -1.54 -13.84 -2.19
C GLU A 100 -2.27 -12.85 -3.10
N TRP A 101 -1.57 -12.39 -4.15
CA TRP A 101 -2.18 -11.56 -5.19
C TRP A 101 -3.18 -12.38 -6.01
N THR A 102 -4.38 -11.85 -6.26
CA THR A 102 -5.42 -12.52 -7.07
C THR A 102 -4.96 -12.87 -8.50
N CYS A 103 -4.05 -12.06 -9.06
CA CYS A 103 -3.33 -12.39 -10.29
C CYS A 103 -1.81 -12.29 -10.00
N PRO A 104 -1.09 -13.43 -9.92
CA PRO A 104 0.35 -13.40 -9.76
C PRO A 104 1.05 -12.85 -11.01
N PRO A 105 2.34 -12.47 -10.91
CA PRO A 105 3.16 -12.22 -12.09
C PRO A 105 3.20 -13.46 -12.98
N ALA A 106 3.32 -13.26 -14.29
CA ALA A 106 3.59 -14.33 -15.24
C ALA A 106 5.02 -14.89 -15.07
#